data_AF-A0A7C5VUG9-F1
#
_entry.id   AF-A0A7C5VUG9-F1
#
_cell.length_a   1.000
_cell.length_b   1.000
_cell.length_c   1.000
_cell.angle_alpha   90.00
_cell.angle_beta   90.00
_cell.angle_gamma   90.00
#
_symmetry.space_group_name_H-M   'P 1'
#
loop_
_entity.id
_entity.type
_entity.pdbx_description
1 polymer ?
#
loop_
_entity_poly.entity_id
_entity_poly.type
_entity_poly.pdbx_seq_one_letter_code
_entity_poly.pdbx_strand_id
1 'polypeptide(L)' 'MKRKSLRVGIRLSEGLNRPVAVRRLARLLRYAAEQEGVAGEVGVWICRDDEIAELHERFQGIPGPTDVLSFPGDPPYLG' A
#
# COMPACT_ATOMS: atom_id res chain seq x y z
N MET A 1 -13.44 -23.49 -11.03
CA MET A 1 -13.02 -22.06 -11.04
C MET A 1 -11.71 -21.91 -10.29
N LYS A 2 -10.62 -21.46 -10.92
CA LYS A 2 -9.42 -21.04 -10.17
C LYS A 2 -9.80 -19.78 -9.38
N ARG A 3 -9.59 -19.77 -8.06
CA ARG A 3 -9.79 -18.55 -7.27
C ARG A 3 -8.88 -17.47 -7.84
N LYS A 4 -9.46 -16.32 -8.23
CA LYS A 4 -8.70 -15.10 -8.45
C LYS A 4 -7.94 -14.82 -7.15
N SER A 5 -6.62 -14.73 -7.22
CA SER A 5 -5.77 -14.63 -6.04
C SER A 5 -4.97 -13.34 -6.12
N LEU A 6 -5.09 -12.51 -5.08
CA LEU A 6 -4.26 -11.33 -4.88
C LEU A 6 -2.97 -11.73 -4.14
N ARG A 7 -1.81 -11.42 -4.73
CA ARG A 7 -0.53 -11.42 -4.01
C ARG A 7 -0.42 -10.14 -3.20
N VAL A 8 -0.01 -10.26 -1.94
CA VAL A 8 0.07 -9.13 -1.01
C VAL A 8 1.47 -9.07 -0.43
N GLY A 9 2.18 -7.97 -0.69
CA GLY A 9 3.41 -7.60 0.00
C GLY A 9 3.12 -6.49 1.02
N ILE A 10 3.57 -6.65 2.26
CA ILE A 10 3.47 -5.60 3.28
C ILE A 10 4.87 -5.30 3.82
N ARG A 11 5.27 -4.03 3.75
CA ARG A 11 6.49 -3.50 4.36
C ARG A 11 6.11 -2.56 5.50
N LEU A 12 6.88 -2.61 6.57
CA LEU A 12 6.78 -1.69 7.70
C LEU A 12 8.08 -0.90 7.79
N SER A 13 8.02 0.41 7.99
CA SER A 13 9.19 1.20 8.33
C SER A 13 9.72 0.84 9.72
N GLU A 14 11.02 1.02 9.91
CA GLU A 14 11.60 1.02 11.24
C GLU A 14 11.11 2.25 12.03
N GLY A 15 11.05 2.11 13.36
CA GLY A 15 10.66 3.20 14.26
C GLY A 15 9.15 3.50 14.31
N LEU A 16 8.29 2.66 13.72
CA LEU A 16 6.84 2.82 13.87
C LEU A 16 6.42 2.74 15.34
N ASN A 17 5.64 3.72 15.75
CA ASN A 17 5.26 3.96 17.14
C ASN A 17 4.06 3.09 17.57
N ARG A 18 3.46 2.36 16.61
CA ARG A 18 2.24 1.56 16.81
C ARG A 18 2.36 0.19 16.14
N PRO A 19 1.89 -0.88 16.81
CA PRO A 19 1.92 -2.22 16.24
C PRO A 19 0.96 -2.33 15.05
N VAL A 20 1.42 -2.96 13.97
CA VAL A 20 0.62 -3.22 12.78
C VAL A 20 0.23 -4.69 12.72
N ALA A 21 -1.07 -4.98 12.64
CA ALA A 21 -1.57 -6.35 12.50
C ALA A 21 -1.44 -6.85 11.04
N VAL A 22 -0.20 -7.13 10.59
CA VAL A 22 0.14 -7.48 9.20
C VAL A 22 -0.75 -8.58 8.62
N ARG A 23 -1.01 -9.65 9.39
CA ARG A 23 -1.87 -10.76 8.95
C ARG A 23 -3.33 -10.34 8.76
N ARG A 24 -3.84 -9.43 9.59
CA ARG A 24 -5.20 -8.90 9.46
C ARG A 24 -5.29 -7.99 8.24
N LEU A 25 -4.30 -7.13 8.02
CA LEU A 25 -4.23 -6.26 6.84
C LEU A 25 -4.17 -7.09 5.54
N ALA A 26 -3.34 -8.13 5.49
CA ALA A 26 -3.26 -8.99 4.31
C ALA A 26 -4.57 -9.73 4.02
N ARG A 27 -5.34 -10.11 5.06
CA ARG A 27 -6.68 -10.68 4.87
C ARG A 27 -7.67 -9.66 4.35
N LEU A 28 -7.63 -8.42 4.87
CA LEU A 28 -8.48 -7.34 4.41
C LEU A 28 -8.25 -7.03 2.93
N LEU A 29 -7.00 -6.94 2.48
CA LEU A 29 -6.66 -6.68 1.08
C LEU A 29 -7.15 -7.79 0.15
N ARG A 30 -7.00 -9.06 0.55
CA ARG A 30 -7.53 -10.19 -0.24
C ARG A 30 -9.05 -10.17 -0.29
N TYR A 31 -9.71 -9.89 0.82
CA TYR A 31 -11.16 -9.74 0.87
C TYR A 31 -11.64 -8.61 -0.05
N ALA A 32 -10.99 -7.45 -0.01
CA ALA A 32 -11.32 -6.34 -0.91
C ALA A 32 -11.16 -6.75 -2.38
N ALA A 33 -10.06 -7.39 -2.77
CA ALA A 33 -9.89 -7.89 -4.13
C ALA A 33 -10.94 -8.93 -4.55
N GLU A 34 -11.39 -9.78 -3.63
CA GLU A 34 -12.49 -10.70 -3.87
C GLU A 34 -13.81 -9.96 -4.11
N GLN A 35 -14.12 -8.91 -3.35
CA GLN A 35 -15.33 -8.09 -3.54
C GLN A 35 -15.29 -7.30 -4.86
N GLU A 36 -14.13 -6.76 -5.23
CA GLU A 36 -13.92 -6.06 -6.50
C GLU A 36 -13.79 -7.02 -7.70
N GLY A 37 -13.75 -8.33 -7.47
CA GLY A 37 -13.62 -9.34 -8.52
C GLY A 37 -12.27 -9.29 -9.27
N VAL A 38 -11.23 -8.73 -8.66
CA VAL A 38 -9.90 -8.53 -9.27
C VAL A 38 -8.88 -9.58 -8.82
N ALA A 39 -7.82 -9.73 -9.61
CA ALA A 39 -6.64 -10.51 -9.28
C ALA A 39 -5.39 -9.70 -9.63
N GLY A 40 -4.26 -9.99 -9.00
CA GLY A 40 -3.01 -9.27 -9.28
C GLY A 40 -2.08 -9.25 -8.09
N GLU A 41 -1.34 -8.16 -7.96
CA GLU A 41 -0.42 -7.92 -6.86
C GLU A 41 -0.63 -6.52 -6.29
N VAL A 42 -0.51 -6.39 -4.97
CA VAL A 42 -0.47 -5.11 -4.29
C VAL A 42 0.67 -5.10 -3.26
N GLY A 43 1.48 -4.05 -3.32
CA GLY A 43 2.42 -3.69 -2.27
C GLY A 43 1.81 -2.63 -1.37
N VAL A 44 1.91 -2.81 -0.06
CA VAL A 44 1.55 -1.78 0.92
C VAL A 44 2.75 -1.49 1.80
N TRP A 45 3.14 -0.22 1.86
CA TRP A 45 4.15 0.26 2.78
C TRP A 45 3.46 1.06 3.89
N ILE A 46 3.57 0.58 5.13
CA ILE A 46 3.20 1.35 6.31
C ILE A 46 4.44 2.11 6.77
N CYS A 47 4.43 3.42 6.52
CA CYS A 47 5.55 4.31 6.75
C CYS A 47 5.23 5.33 7.86
N ARG A 48 6.23 6.17 8.18
CA ARG A 48 6.10 7.30 9.09
C ARG A 48 5.62 8.56 8.34
N ASP A 49 5.18 9.55 9.10
CA ASP A 49 4.65 10.81 8.56
C ASP A 49 5.70 11.59 7.73
N ASP A 50 6.97 11.56 8.15
CA ASP A 50 8.08 12.18 7.41
C ASP A 50 8.29 11.50 6.04
N GLU A 51 8.22 10.17 6.00
CA GLU A 51 8.40 9.38 4.79
C GLU A 51 7.25 9.62 3.79
N ILE A 52 5.99 9.63 4.25
CA ILE A 52 4.88 9.90 3.34
C ILE A 52 4.80 11.36 2.90
N ALA A 53 5.24 12.31 3.74
CA ALA A 53 5.34 13.72 3.37
C ALA A 53 6.37 13.93 2.25
N GLU A 54 7.54 13.28 2.33
CA GLU A 54 8.54 13.31 1.25
C GLU A 54 7.96 12.76 -0.06
N LEU A 55 7.22 11.64 -0.01
CA LEU A 55 6.58 11.07 -1.19
C LEU A 55 5.47 11.96 -1.76
N HIS A 56 4.65 12.55 -0.90
CA HIS A 56 3.53 13.42 -1.29
C HIS A 56 4.05 14.67 -2.01
N GLU A 57 5.11 15.28 -1.49
CA GLU A 57 5.76 16.41 -2.14
C GLU A 57 6.46 15.98 -3.44
N ARG A 58 7.21 14.86 -3.42
CA ARG A 58 7.95 14.37 -4.59
C ARG A 58 7.06 13.99 -5.76
N PHE A 59 5.94 13.32 -5.51
CA PHE A 59 5.11 12.72 -6.56
C PHE A 59 3.82 13.48 -6.85
N GLN A 60 3.36 14.35 -5.95
CA GLN A 60 2.17 15.18 -6.17
C GLN A 60 2.45 16.69 -6.07
N GLY A 61 3.64 17.10 -5.63
CA GLY A 61 3.99 18.51 -5.45
C GLY A 61 3.26 19.17 -4.28
N ILE A 62 2.68 18.39 -3.37
CA ILE A 62 1.90 18.89 -2.23
C ILE A 62 2.72 18.69 -0.95
N PRO A 63 3.04 19.77 -0.22
CA PRO A 63 3.84 19.68 1.00
C PRO A 63 3.06 19.06 2.16
N GLY A 64 3.77 18.34 3.03
CA GLY A 64 3.23 17.71 4.24
C GLY A 64 2.65 16.31 3.99
N PRO A 65 2.29 15.58 5.06
CA PRO A 65 1.84 14.20 4.96
C PRO A 65 0.42 14.08 4.37
N THR A 66 0.09 12.87 3.92
CA THR A 66 -1.27 12.42 3.60
C THR A 66 -1.52 11.07 4.28
N ASP A 67 -2.78 10.69 4.49
CA ASP A 67 -3.11 9.42 5.12
C ASP A 67 -2.76 8.22 4.22
N VAL A 68 -2.90 8.38 2.91
CA VAL A 68 -2.66 7.34 1.90
C VAL A 68 -2.13 7.97 0.61
N LEU A 69 -1.11 7.34 0.03
CA LEU A 69 -0.62 7.62 -1.31
C LEU A 69 -0.56 6.31 -2.12
N SER A 70 -1.15 6.31 -3.31
CA SER A 70 -1.27 5.12 -4.17
C SER A 70 -0.48 5.28 -5.45
N PHE A 71 0.32 4.27 -5.79
CA PHE A 71 1.07 4.21 -7.04
C PHE A 71 0.48 3.13 -7.96
N PRO A 72 0.10 3.46 -9.21
CA PRO A 72 -0.44 2.48 -10.15
C PRO A 72 0.63 1.45 -10.55
N GLY A 73 0.18 0.21 -10.76
CA GLY A 73 1.06 -0.92 -11.04
C GLY A 73 1.47 -1.12 -12.51
N ASP A 74 1.19 -0.16 -13.40
CA ASP A 74 1.60 -0.24 -14.81
C ASP A 74 2.71 0.77 -15.13
N PRO A 75 3.74 0.39 -15.93
CA PRO A 75 4.81 1.28 -16.33
C PRO A 75 4.33 2.52 -17.11
N PRO A 76 5.14 3.61 -17.14
CA PRO A 76 6.41 3.75 -16.44
C PRO A 76 6.19 4.06 -14.95
N TYR A 77 6.80 3.22 -14.10
CA TYR A 77 6.75 3.35 -12.66
C TYR A 77 7.53 4.60 -12.23
N LEU A 78 6.84 5.57 -11.65
CA LEU A 78 7.45 6.68 -10.91
C LEU A 78 7.40 6.37 -9.41
N GLY A 79 7.93 5.22 -8.98
CA GLY A 79 7.90 4.79 -7.58
C GLY A 79 8.64 3.49 -7.36
#